data_AF-A0A5B7X6X8-F1
#
_entry.id   AF-A0A5B7X6X8-F1
#
_cell.length_a   1.000
_cell.length_b   1.000
_cell.length_c   1.000
_cell.angle_alpha   90.00
_cell.angle_beta   90.00
_cell.angle_gamma   90.00
#
_symmetry.space_group_name_H-M   'P 1'
#
loop_
_entity.id
_entity.type
_entity.pdbx_description
1 polymer ?
#
loop_
_entity_poly.entity_id
_entity_poly.type
_entity_poly.pdbx_seq_one_letter_code
_entity_poly.pdbx_strand_id
1 'polypeptide(L)'
;MKLRSLLTLLVSFCIITSCRNGENKEDDLISPETESSYETNTPSGDRRQSSPASSSSTIEDNSNPGSGTTAIDDNINDSETSASVISQGKYIKEGAADPSCDCFCIDINFSANTELCLKEETIFITGRMSKGSDGVVNIYFVEPASGNTEGDDIPWNDFDKNTPIASITPTSNGQIELDWLGFSINGDLAMDYAIYGKKTLEGIYKKK
;
A
#
# COMPACT_ATOMS: atom_id res chain seq x y z
N MET A 1 -35.25 56.09 20.74
CA MET A 1 -35.66 56.32 22.13
C MET A 1 -36.32 55.04 22.63
N LYS A 2 -35.74 54.46 23.71
CA LYS A 2 -36.20 53.33 24.54
C LYS A 2 -36.22 51.90 23.95
N LEU A 3 -36.00 50.82 24.69
CA LEU A 3 -35.19 50.46 25.88
C LEU A 3 -35.62 49.02 26.26
N ARG A 4 -34.66 48.10 26.52
CA ARG A 4 -34.75 46.90 27.43
C ARG A 4 -35.76 45.80 27.01
N SER A 5 -35.70 44.54 27.41
CA SER A 5 -35.03 43.75 28.48
C SER A 5 -35.20 42.26 28.06
N LEU A 6 -34.19 41.37 28.12
CA LEU A 6 -33.68 40.59 29.27
C LEU A 6 -34.51 39.33 29.64
N LEU A 7 -33.81 38.16 29.65
CA LEU A 7 -34.00 36.96 30.53
C LEU A 7 -35.30 36.13 30.37
N THR A 8 -35.42 34.79 30.47
CA THR A 8 -34.79 33.69 31.24
C THR A 8 -35.43 32.36 30.71
N LEU A 9 -34.84 31.16 30.73
CA LEU A 9 -35.10 30.03 31.67
C LEU A 9 -34.90 28.71 30.86
N LEU A 10 -33.86 27.88 31.03
CA LEU A 10 -33.59 26.84 32.07
C LEU A 10 -34.68 25.74 32.16
N VAL A 11 -34.43 24.56 31.56
CA VAL A 11 -34.97 23.27 32.02
C VAL A 11 -33.95 22.14 31.79
N SER A 12 -33.35 21.69 32.89
CA SER A 12 -32.71 20.38 33.04
C SER A 12 -33.75 19.26 32.95
N PHE A 13 -33.38 18.13 32.33
CA PHE A 13 -33.85 16.82 32.80
C PHE A 13 -32.69 15.82 32.83
N CYS A 14 -32.36 15.40 34.04
CA CYS A 14 -31.52 14.25 34.35
C CYS A 14 -32.31 12.96 34.09
N ILE A 15 -31.68 11.94 33.48
CA ILE A 15 -32.07 10.54 33.70
C ILE A 15 -30.82 9.64 33.83
N ILE A 16 -30.37 9.53 35.08
CA ILE A 16 -29.89 8.37 35.84
C ILE A 16 -29.81 6.95 35.23
N THR A 17 -28.75 6.25 35.70
CA THR A 17 -28.48 4.79 35.90
C THR A 17 -27.86 4.01 34.72
N SER A 18 -26.84 3.15 34.90
CA SER A 18 -26.67 2.16 35.97
C SER A 18 -25.21 1.70 36.15
N CYS A 19 -24.72 1.66 37.40
CA CYS A 19 -23.56 0.85 37.80
C CYS A 19 -24.02 -0.61 37.97
N ARG A 20 -23.25 -1.59 37.48
CA ARG A 20 -23.33 -2.97 37.98
C ARG A 20 -21.94 -3.47 38.38
N ASN A 21 -21.81 -3.65 39.69
CA ASN A 21 -20.72 -4.30 40.41
C ASN A 21 -20.63 -5.79 40.06
N GLY A 22 -19.41 -6.33 40.06
CA GLY A 22 -19.12 -7.75 39.95
C GLY A 22 -17.64 -8.03 40.24
N GLU A 23 -17.29 -8.11 41.52
CA GLU A 23 -16.04 -8.72 42.01
C GLU A 23 -16.03 -10.24 41.69
N ASN A 24 -14.84 -10.79 41.39
CA ASN A 24 -14.29 -11.99 42.06
C ASN A 24 -12.92 -12.42 41.45
N LYS A 25 -11.90 -12.45 42.33
CA LYS A 25 -10.92 -13.52 42.61
C LYS A 25 -9.93 -13.97 41.52
N GLU A 26 -8.63 -13.70 41.72
CA GLU A 26 -7.59 -14.50 42.41
C GLU A 26 -6.85 -15.43 41.44
N ASP A 27 -5.56 -15.12 41.29
CA ASP A 27 -4.39 -15.99 41.14
C ASP A 27 -4.53 -17.32 40.39
N ASP A 28 -3.78 -17.43 39.29
CA ASP A 28 -3.01 -18.66 39.10
C ASP A 28 -1.64 -18.36 38.45
N LEU A 29 -0.61 -18.77 39.20
CA LEU A 29 0.80 -18.75 38.85
C LEU A 29 1.05 -19.85 37.82
N ILE A 30 1.56 -19.50 36.63
CA ILE A 30 2.19 -20.46 35.73
C ILE A 30 3.67 -20.09 35.61
N SER A 31 4.48 -20.84 36.36
CA SER A 31 5.89 -21.08 36.06
C SER A 31 5.98 -21.89 34.76
N PRO A 32 7.00 -21.62 33.93
CA PRO A 32 7.86 -22.74 33.60
C PRO A 32 9.34 -22.38 33.76
N GLU A 33 9.99 -23.04 34.72
CA GLU A 33 11.39 -23.43 34.60
C GLU A 33 11.53 -24.37 33.38
N THR A 34 12.56 -24.17 32.55
CA THR A 34 13.63 -25.14 32.30
C THR A 34 14.61 -24.56 31.27
N GLU A 35 15.87 -24.51 31.69
CA GLU A 35 17.03 -24.12 30.90
C GLU A 35 17.44 -25.17 29.85
N SER A 36 18.11 -24.68 28.80
CA SER A 36 19.32 -25.23 28.15
C SER A 36 19.27 -26.66 27.57
N SER A 37 19.63 -26.83 26.28
CA SER A 37 20.99 -27.29 25.92
C SER A 37 21.22 -27.88 24.50
N TYR A 38 22.31 -27.40 23.89
CA TYR A 38 23.32 -27.94 22.94
C TYR A 38 23.05 -28.94 21.78
N GLU A 39 23.64 -28.52 20.64
CA GLU A 39 24.56 -29.21 19.70
C GLU A 39 24.08 -29.98 18.45
N THR A 40 24.47 -29.38 17.30
CA THR A 40 25.35 -29.90 16.22
C THR A 40 25.01 -31.21 15.53
N ASN A 41 24.85 -31.15 14.19
CA ASN A 41 25.66 -31.91 13.22
C ASN A 41 25.38 -31.48 11.78
N THR A 42 26.35 -30.79 11.17
CA THR A 42 26.59 -30.76 9.73
C THR A 42 27.15 -32.11 9.28
N PRO A 43 26.84 -32.54 8.04
CA PRO A 43 27.92 -33.01 7.18
C PRO A 43 27.85 -32.41 5.77
N SER A 44 29.00 -31.89 5.35
CA SER A 44 29.37 -31.55 3.99
C SER A 44 29.28 -32.77 3.06
N GLY A 45 28.86 -32.54 1.82
CA GLY A 45 28.86 -33.55 0.75
C GLY A 45 29.10 -32.89 -0.61
N ASP A 46 30.36 -32.60 -0.87
CA ASP A 46 30.92 -32.19 -2.16
C ASP A 46 30.65 -33.28 -3.22
N ARG A 47 30.09 -32.93 -4.39
CA ARG A 47 30.28 -33.75 -5.60
C ARG A 47 30.24 -32.93 -6.88
N ARG A 48 31.42 -32.89 -7.50
CA ARG A 48 31.73 -32.33 -8.82
C ARG A 48 31.04 -33.07 -9.96
N GLN A 49 30.96 -32.33 -11.08
CA GLN A 49 31.26 -32.78 -12.46
C GLN A 49 30.08 -33.26 -13.33
N SER A 50 29.72 -32.46 -14.36
CA SER A 50 30.15 -32.65 -15.76
C SER A 50 29.10 -32.10 -16.73
N SER A 51 29.47 -31.09 -17.53
CA SER A 51 28.81 -30.78 -18.80
C SER A 51 29.12 -31.85 -19.84
N PRO A 52 28.26 -32.00 -20.87
CA PRO A 52 28.74 -32.22 -22.22
C PRO A 52 28.27 -31.12 -23.17
N ALA A 53 29.15 -30.81 -24.11
CA ALA A 53 28.93 -29.91 -25.23
C ALA A 53 28.53 -30.68 -26.50
N SER A 54 27.90 -29.94 -27.42
CA SER A 54 27.99 -30.03 -28.90
C SER A 54 27.25 -31.11 -29.69
N SER A 55 26.41 -30.64 -30.63
CA SER A 55 26.40 -31.00 -32.08
C SER A 55 25.17 -30.32 -32.74
N SER A 56 25.31 -29.25 -33.53
CA SER A 56 25.58 -29.20 -34.99
C SER A 56 24.58 -29.97 -35.88
N SER A 57 23.79 -29.24 -36.67
CA SER A 57 23.58 -29.51 -38.10
C SER A 57 22.90 -28.31 -38.77
N THR A 58 23.32 -28.10 -40.01
CA THR A 58 23.18 -26.90 -40.87
C THR A 58 22.28 -27.27 -42.08
N ILE A 59 21.92 -26.26 -42.91
CA ILE A 59 21.58 -26.31 -44.36
C ILE A 59 20.05 -26.43 -44.63
N GLU A 60 19.33 -25.71 -45.52
CA GLU A 60 19.49 -24.72 -46.63
C GLU A 60 18.12 -24.03 -46.79
N ASP A 61 17.98 -22.70 -46.90
CA ASP A 61 18.05 -21.85 -48.11
C ASP A 61 17.03 -22.17 -49.23
N ASN A 62 16.04 -21.28 -49.44
CA ASN A 62 15.65 -20.91 -50.80
C ASN A 62 14.91 -19.56 -50.85
N SER A 63 15.13 -18.87 -51.96
CA SER A 63 15.06 -17.42 -52.10
C SER A 63 13.96 -16.96 -53.07
N ASN A 64 13.70 -15.65 -53.00
CA ASN A 64 13.27 -14.73 -54.09
C ASN A 64 11.77 -14.41 -54.30
N PRO A 65 11.42 -13.29 -55.00
CA PRO A 65 10.59 -12.21 -54.47
C PRO A 65 9.42 -11.81 -55.41
N GLY A 66 8.58 -10.87 -54.98
CA GLY A 66 7.61 -10.20 -55.86
C GLY A 66 6.83 -9.19 -55.03
N SER A 67 7.18 -7.91 -55.04
CA SER A 67 6.72 -6.90 -56.02
C SER A 67 5.20 -6.77 -56.07
N GLY A 68 4.71 -5.71 -55.42
CA GLY A 68 3.30 -5.31 -55.40
C GLY A 68 3.14 -4.00 -54.63
N THR A 69 3.43 -2.89 -55.29
CA THR A 69 3.11 -1.54 -54.83
C THR A 69 1.60 -1.38 -54.73
N THR A 70 1.08 -0.99 -53.57
CA THR A 70 -0.17 -0.24 -53.48
C THR A 70 -0.11 0.66 -52.26
N ALA A 71 0.08 1.96 -52.51
CA ALA A 71 -0.20 3.00 -51.55
C ALA A 71 -1.72 3.11 -51.42
N ILE A 72 -2.24 2.95 -50.20
CA ILE A 72 -3.54 3.47 -49.80
C ILE A 72 -3.36 4.14 -48.44
N ASP A 73 -3.75 5.40 -48.45
CA ASP A 73 -3.78 6.41 -47.42
C ASP A 73 -4.92 6.17 -46.41
N ASP A 74 -4.78 6.78 -45.24
CA ASP A 74 -5.84 7.14 -44.28
C ASP A 74 -6.69 6.04 -43.60
N ASN A 75 -6.27 5.63 -42.40
CA ASN A 75 -6.83 6.18 -41.16
C ASN A 75 -6.26 5.44 -39.95
N ILE A 76 -5.43 6.15 -39.20
CA ILE A 76 -5.12 5.86 -37.80
C ILE A 76 -6.44 6.01 -37.03
N ASN A 77 -7.07 4.89 -36.67
CA ASN A 77 -7.99 4.84 -35.54
C ASN A 77 -7.22 4.29 -34.33
N ASP A 78 -6.26 5.09 -33.84
CA ASP A 78 -5.83 5.02 -32.46
C ASP A 78 -6.93 5.64 -31.60
N SER A 79 -7.83 4.80 -31.10
CA SER A 79 -8.45 5.02 -29.79
C SER A 79 -9.17 3.74 -29.33
N GLU A 80 -8.43 2.63 -29.27
CA GLU A 80 -8.64 1.76 -28.13
C GLU A 80 -7.66 2.23 -27.07
N THR A 81 -8.13 3.09 -26.16
CA THR A 81 -7.43 3.38 -24.91
C THR A 81 -7.34 2.07 -24.13
N SER A 82 -6.35 1.26 -24.49
CA SER A 82 -5.87 0.16 -23.68
C SER A 82 -5.56 0.77 -22.32
N ALA A 83 -6.26 0.33 -21.28
CA ALA A 83 -6.02 0.80 -19.92
C ALA A 83 -4.50 0.74 -19.67
N SER A 84 -3.89 1.90 -19.47
CA SER A 84 -2.44 2.01 -19.33
C SER A 84 -2.02 1.14 -18.14
N VAL A 85 -1.28 0.07 -18.42
CA VAL A 85 -0.95 -0.93 -17.39
C VAL A 85 0.10 -0.35 -16.45
N ILE A 86 -0.22 -0.24 -15.17
CA ILE A 86 0.74 0.18 -14.14
C ILE A 86 1.83 -0.88 -14.01
N SER A 87 3.08 -0.49 -14.32
CA SER A 87 4.26 -1.35 -14.21
C SER A 87 4.82 -1.38 -12.77
N GLN A 88 5.50 -2.46 -12.41
CA GLN A 88 6.26 -2.50 -11.16
C GLN A 88 7.45 -1.53 -11.17
N GLY A 89 7.87 -1.13 -9.97
CA GLY A 89 9.06 -0.31 -9.72
C GLY A 89 8.77 0.95 -8.91
N LYS A 90 9.81 1.77 -8.74
CA LYS A 90 9.77 2.97 -7.91
C LYS A 90 9.24 4.18 -8.68
N TYR A 91 8.35 4.91 -8.03
CA TYR A 91 7.71 6.14 -8.50
C TYR A 91 7.97 7.25 -7.49
N ILE A 92 8.19 8.47 -7.98
CA ILE A 92 8.44 9.68 -7.17
C ILE A 92 7.34 10.71 -7.39
N LYS A 93 6.83 11.28 -6.30
CA LYS A 93 5.76 12.27 -6.31
C LYS A 93 6.23 13.54 -7.02
N GLU A 94 5.39 14.06 -7.91
CA GLU A 94 5.66 15.32 -8.58
C GLU A 94 5.65 16.50 -7.61
N GLY A 95 6.61 17.41 -7.79
CA GLY A 95 6.72 18.61 -6.94
C GLY A 95 7.26 18.36 -5.54
N ALA A 96 7.57 17.11 -5.16
CA ALA A 96 8.24 16.81 -3.90
C ALA A 96 9.72 17.21 -3.96
N ALA A 97 10.19 17.93 -2.93
CA ALA A 97 11.59 18.28 -2.76
C ALA A 97 12.35 17.18 -2.00
N ASP A 98 12.15 15.93 -2.39
CA ASP A 98 12.73 14.74 -1.74
C ASP A 98 13.50 13.90 -2.76
N PRO A 99 14.79 14.18 -2.99
CA PRO A 99 15.62 13.38 -3.88
C PRO A 99 15.94 11.99 -3.29
N SER A 100 15.88 11.83 -1.96
CA SER A 100 16.21 10.60 -1.23
C SER A 100 15.11 9.54 -1.29
N CYS A 101 13.87 9.91 -1.64
CA CYS A 101 12.71 9.03 -1.62
C CYS A 101 12.34 8.54 -0.21
N ASP A 102 12.52 9.38 0.81
CA ASP A 102 12.28 8.97 2.20
C ASP A 102 10.78 8.90 2.51
N CYS A 103 9.96 9.79 1.93
CA CYS A 103 8.52 9.81 2.20
C CYS A 103 7.64 9.98 0.95
N PHE A 104 8.20 10.51 -0.13
CA PHE A 104 7.45 10.91 -1.32
C PHE A 104 7.63 9.96 -2.50
N CYS A 105 7.95 8.70 -2.22
CA CYS A 105 8.08 7.66 -3.23
C CYS A 105 7.27 6.42 -2.88
N ILE A 106 6.82 5.74 -3.92
CA ILE A 106 6.12 4.47 -3.82
C ILE A 106 6.84 3.43 -4.66
N ASP A 107 7.03 2.25 -4.10
CA ASP A 107 7.53 1.09 -4.84
C ASP A 107 6.37 0.15 -5.16
N ILE A 108 5.96 0.12 -6.43
CA ILE A 108 4.87 -0.73 -6.89
C ILE A 108 5.39 -2.16 -6.99
N ASN A 109 4.97 -2.98 -6.03
CA ASN A 109 5.33 -4.38 -5.93
C ASN A 109 4.08 -5.22 -5.63
N PHE A 110 3.81 -6.21 -6.48
CA PHE A 110 2.64 -7.09 -6.35
C PHE A 110 2.98 -8.42 -5.66
N SER A 111 4.25 -8.65 -5.37
CA SER A 111 4.77 -9.91 -4.81
C SER A 111 5.26 -9.75 -3.37
N ALA A 112 5.35 -8.52 -2.88
CA ALA A 112 5.82 -8.20 -1.54
C ALA A 112 5.03 -7.01 -0.96
N ASN A 113 5.09 -6.87 0.35
CA ASN A 113 4.59 -5.67 1.01
C ASN A 113 5.56 -4.50 0.77
N THR A 114 5.03 -3.30 0.75
CA THR A 114 5.78 -2.05 0.58
C THR A 114 5.56 -1.15 1.79
N GLU A 115 6.61 -0.48 2.25
CA GLU A 115 6.52 0.55 3.28
C GLU A 115 5.98 1.86 2.68
N LEU A 116 5.07 2.52 3.39
CA LEU A 116 4.46 3.79 3.00
C LEU A 116 4.61 4.81 4.13
N CYS A 117 5.08 6.00 3.80
CA CYS A 117 5.25 7.09 4.75
C CYS A 117 3.96 7.92 4.89
N LEU A 118 3.34 7.88 6.07
CA LEU A 118 2.12 8.63 6.36
C LEU A 118 2.37 10.03 6.89
N LYS A 119 3.48 10.18 7.61
CA LYS A 119 3.99 11.43 8.17
C LYS A 119 5.51 11.36 8.19
N GLU A 120 6.15 12.36 7.61
CA GLU A 120 7.61 12.43 7.49
C GLU A 120 8.30 12.08 8.82
N GLU A 121 9.33 11.24 8.72
CA GLU A 121 10.24 10.81 9.80
C GLU A 121 9.59 10.15 11.03
N THR A 122 8.26 9.97 11.06
CA THR A 122 7.55 9.66 12.31
C THR A 122 6.60 8.49 12.21
N ILE A 123 5.84 8.38 11.11
CA ILE A 123 4.79 7.37 10.95
C ILE A 123 4.86 6.73 9.57
N PHE A 124 5.15 5.43 9.57
CA PHE A 124 5.21 4.56 8.42
C PHE A 124 4.30 3.35 8.64
N ILE A 125 3.78 2.81 7.54
CA ILE A 125 2.96 1.59 7.54
C ILE A 125 3.47 0.61 6.49
N THR A 126 3.16 -0.66 6.69
CA THR A 126 3.30 -1.69 5.68
C THR A 126 1.98 -1.82 4.92
N GLY A 127 2.04 -1.72 3.59
CA GLY A 127 0.92 -1.90 2.68
C GLY A 127 1.13 -3.06 1.73
N ARG A 128 0.06 -3.78 1.39
CA ARG A 128 0.05 -4.77 0.30
C ARG A 128 -0.67 -4.20 -0.92
N MET A 129 -0.16 -4.45 -2.12
CA MET A 129 -0.78 -3.97 -3.35
C MET A 129 -1.46 -5.12 -4.09
N SER A 130 -2.65 -4.85 -4.63
CA SER A 130 -3.38 -5.78 -5.50
C SER A 130 -3.88 -5.06 -6.73
N LYS A 131 -3.83 -5.75 -7.87
CA LYS A 131 -4.48 -5.26 -9.10
C LYS A 131 -6.00 -5.32 -8.92
N GLY A 132 -6.68 -4.23 -9.22
CA GLY A 132 -8.14 -4.10 -9.33
C GLY A 132 -8.62 -4.22 -10.77
N SER A 133 -9.83 -3.74 -11.04
CA SER A 133 -10.35 -3.60 -12.41
C SER A 133 -9.69 -2.42 -13.12
N ASP A 134 -9.74 -2.41 -14.45
CA ASP A 134 -9.40 -1.26 -15.30
C ASP A 134 -7.98 -0.68 -15.07
N GLY A 135 -7.04 -1.53 -14.66
CA GLY A 135 -5.65 -1.14 -14.43
C GLY A 135 -5.40 -0.41 -13.11
N VAL A 136 -6.42 -0.25 -12.26
CA VAL A 136 -6.29 0.32 -10.92
C VAL A 136 -5.48 -0.63 -10.03
N VAL A 137 -4.63 -0.07 -9.16
CA VAL A 137 -3.94 -0.81 -8.10
C VAL A 137 -4.47 -0.33 -6.75
N ASN A 138 -4.97 -1.25 -5.94
CA ASN A 138 -5.42 -0.97 -4.59
C ASN A 138 -4.31 -1.26 -3.59
N ILE A 139 -4.15 -0.37 -2.61
CA ILE A 139 -3.24 -0.54 -1.48
C ILE A 139 -4.09 -0.86 -0.25
N TYR A 140 -3.71 -1.92 0.48
CA TYR A 140 -4.37 -2.33 1.72
C TYR A 140 -3.39 -2.25 2.88
N PHE A 141 -3.86 -1.77 4.02
CA PHE A 141 -3.08 -1.76 5.25
C PHE A 141 -2.79 -3.18 5.75
N VAL A 142 -1.57 -3.41 6.22
CA VAL A 142 -1.14 -4.66 6.84
C VAL A 142 -0.88 -4.46 8.34
N GLU A 143 0.05 -3.55 8.66
CA GLU A 143 0.53 -3.26 10.02
C GLU A 143 1.33 -1.94 10.05
N PRO A 144 1.50 -1.29 11.22
CA PRO A 144 2.45 -0.19 11.36
C PRO A 144 3.88 -0.70 11.13
N ALA A 145 4.74 0.13 10.54
CA ALA A 145 6.15 -0.23 10.36
C ALA A 145 6.87 -0.24 11.72
N SER A 146 7.90 -1.09 11.83
CA SER A 146 8.77 -1.10 13.00
C SER A 146 9.60 0.19 13.06
N GLY A 147 9.64 0.85 14.22
CA GLY A 147 10.46 2.04 14.42
C GLY A 147 9.73 3.37 14.23
N ASN A 148 8.41 3.36 14.12
CA ASN A 148 7.61 4.58 14.28
C ASN A 148 7.93 5.28 15.61
N THR A 149 8.06 6.60 15.57
CA THR A 149 8.32 7.44 16.74
C THR A 149 7.06 8.15 17.25
N GLU A 150 5.96 8.06 16.50
CA GLU A 150 4.63 8.51 16.86
C GLU A 150 3.58 7.46 16.46
N GLY A 151 2.32 7.68 16.86
CA GLY A 151 1.18 6.84 16.46
C GLY A 151 0.82 5.73 17.44
N ASP A 152 1.32 5.78 18.68
CA ASP A 152 0.93 4.84 19.75
C ASP A 152 -0.55 4.95 20.14
N ASP A 153 -1.17 6.10 19.87
CA ASP A 153 -2.59 6.41 20.08
C ASP A 153 -3.47 6.04 18.88
N ILE A 154 -2.87 5.61 17.77
CA ILE A 154 -3.61 5.15 16.59
C ILE A 154 -4.07 3.71 16.84
N PRO A 155 -5.36 3.38 16.65
CA PRO A 155 -5.91 2.07 16.90
C PRO A 155 -5.58 1.10 15.76
N TRP A 156 -4.29 0.82 15.55
CA TRP A 156 -3.80 0.00 14.43
C TRP A 156 -4.48 -1.36 14.30
N ASN A 157 -4.89 -1.95 15.41
CA ASN A 157 -5.55 -3.26 15.44
C ASN A 157 -7.03 -3.21 15.03
N ASP A 158 -7.65 -2.04 15.06
CA ASP A 158 -9.07 -1.87 14.75
C ASP A 158 -9.30 -1.55 13.26
N PHE A 159 -8.22 -1.22 12.52
CA PHE A 159 -8.32 -0.89 11.11
C PHE A 159 -8.63 -2.11 10.22
N ASP A 160 -9.54 -1.90 9.28
CA ASP A 160 -9.94 -2.90 8.30
C ASP A 160 -8.79 -3.20 7.31
N LYS A 161 -8.28 -4.43 7.33
CA LYS A 161 -7.16 -4.87 6.45
C LYS A 161 -7.60 -5.31 5.04
N ASN A 162 -8.92 -5.33 4.82
CA ASN A 162 -9.54 -5.76 3.56
C ASN A 162 -10.20 -4.61 2.79
N THR A 163 -10.21 -3.40 3.36
CA THR A 163 -10.64 -2.17 2.68
C THR A 163 -9.40 -1.46 2.15
N PRO A 164 -9.39 -1.00 0.87
CA PRO A 164 -8.27 -0.21 0.37
C PRO A 164 -8.10 1.09 1.15
N ILE A 165 -6.86 1.42 1.53
CA ILE A 165 -6.51 2.70 2.16
C ILE A 165 -6.06 3.76 1.13
N ALA A 166 -5.69 3.29 -0.07
CA ALA A 166 -5.38 4.13 -1.22
C ALA A 166 -5.62 3.37 -2.52
N SER A 167 -5.81 4.11 -3.61
CA SER A 167 -5.87 3.58 -4.96
C SER A 167 -4.87 4.30 -5.85
N ILE A 168 -4.27 3.57 -6.79
CA ILE A 168 -3.37 4.10 -7.80
C ILE A 168 -4.02 3.89 -9.16
N THR A 169 -4.17 4.96 -9.91
CA THR A 169 -4.70 4.94 -11.27
C THR A 169 -3.61 5.35 -12.26
N PRO A 170 -3.57 4.74 -13.45
CA PRO A 170 -2.66 5.18 -14.48
C PRO A 170 -3.15 6.51 -15.06
N THR A 171 -2.23 7.43 -15.31
CA THR A 171 -2.53 8.69 -16.00
C THR A 171 -1.74 8.77 -17.32
N SER A 172 -1.78 9.93 -17.98
CA SER A 172 -1.08 10.10 -19.26
C SER A 172 0.44 10.11 -19.08
N ASN A 173 1.19 9.76 -20.13
CA ASN A 173 2.66 9.83 -20.16
C ASN A 173 3.38 8.93 -19.13
N GLY A 174 2.79 7.78 -18.77
CA GLY A 174 3.41 6.83 -17.84
C GLY A 174 3.46 7.30 -16.38
N GLN A 175 2.74 8.39 -16.07
CA GLN A 175 2.48 8.83 -14.71
C GLN A 175 1.39 7.96 -14.06
N ILE A 176 1.34 8.04 -12.74
CA ILE A 176 0.27 7.45 -11.93
C ILE A 176 -0.26 8.50 -10.97
N GLU A 177 -1.53 8.39 -10.59
CA GLU A 177 -2.14 9.18 -9.54
C GLU A 177 -2.46 8.27 -8.36
N LEU A 178 -2.04 8.67 -7.16
CA LEU A 178 -2.45 8.04 -5.91
C LEU A 178 -3.54 8.88 -5.25
N ASP A 179 -4.71 8.27 -5.07
CA ASP A 179 -5.78 8.79 -4.22
C ASP A 179 -5.77 8.05 -2.88
N TRP A 180 -5.52 8.81 -1.82
CA TRP A 180 -5.57 8.38 -0.44
C TRP A 180 -7.01 8.41 0.06
N LEU A 181 -7.50 7.20 0.37
CA LEU A 181 -8.87 6.95 0.82
C LEU A 181 -8.99 6.98 2.35
N GLY A 182 -7.89 6.73 3.05
CA GLY A 182 -7.84 6.69 4.51
C GLY A 182 -8.14 5.32 5.11
N PHE A 183 -7.97 5.21 6.42
CA PHE A 183 -8.27 4.00 7.17
C PHE A 183 -9.77 3.86 7.40
N SER A 184 -10.24 2.62 7.52
CA SER A 184 -11.61 2.32 7.92
C SER A 184 -11.66 1.43 9.15
N ILE A 185 -12.73 1.57 9.93
CA ILE A 185 -13.06 0.72 11.07
C ILE A 185 -14.50 0.27 10.86
N ASN A 186 -14.73 -1.04 10.73
CA ASN A 186 -16.05 -1.62 10.45
C ASN A 186 -16.70 -1.09 9.16
N GLY A 187 -15.90 -0.74 8.16
CA GLY A 187 -16.35 -0.22 6.86
C GLY A 187 -16.53 1.29 6.81
N ASP A 188 -16.47 1.99 7.94
CA ASP A 188 -16.60 3.44 8.01
C ASP A 188 -15.24 4.13 8.02
N LEU A 189 -15.12 5.26 7.31
CA LEU A 189 -13.90 6.07 7.30
C LEU A 189 -13.56 6.54 8.72
N ALA A 190 -12.38 6.17 9.20
CA ALA A 190 -11.85 6.58 10.48
C ALA A 190 -11.35 8.04 10.37
N MET A 191 -12.28 8.99 10.50
CA MET A 191 -12.08 10.40 10.17
C MET A 191 -10.88 11.05 10.87
N ASP A 192 -10.66 10.72 12.13
CA ASP A 192 -9.55 11.25 12.94
C ASP A 192 -8.17 10.86 12.36
N TYR A 193 -8.12 9.77 11.60
CA TYR A 193 -6.90 9.23 10.99
C TYR A 193 -6.86 9.43 9.46
N ALA A 194 -7.91 9.99 8.86
CA ALA A 194 -8.00 10.18 7.41
C ALA A 194 -6.95 11.16 6.84
N ILE A 195 -6.45 12.07 7.68
CA ILE A 195 -5.44 13.08 7.28
C ILE A 195 -4.03 12.50 7.11
N TYR A 196 -3.72 11.39 7.81
CA TYR A 196 -2.45 10.68 7.64
C TYR A 196 -2.33 10.18 6.21
N GLY A 197 -1.16 10.27 5.57
CA GLY A 197 -1.01 9.89 4.17
C GLY A 197 -1.55 10.92 3.16
N LYS A 198 -2.62 11.67 3.46
CA LYS A 198 -3.19 12.67 2.51
C LYS A 198 -2.19 13.78 2.17
N LYS A 199 -1.29 14.16 3.09
CA LYS A 199 -0.26 15.17 2.82
C LYS A 199 0.97 14.60 2.09
N THR A 200 1.39 13.39 2.50
CA THR A 200 2.62 12.76 2.02
C THR A 200 2.40 11.99 0.73
N LEU A 201 1.43 11.08 0.70
CA LEU A 201 1.23 10.10 -0.36
C LEU A 201 0.31 10.58 -1.48
N GLU A 202 -0.71 11.39 -1.21
CA GLU A 202 -1.68 11.84 -2.23
C GLU A 202 -1.00 12.55 -3.42
N GLY A 203 -1.37 12.20 -4.65
CA GLY A 203 -1.08 13.02 -5.84
C GLY A 203 -0.44 12.26 -6.99
N ILE A 204 0.18 13.01 -7.92
CA ILE A 204 0.76 12.48 -9.16
C ILE A 204 2.19 12.04 -8.94
N TYR A 205 2.58 10.90 -9.54
CA TYR A 205 3.92 10.36 -9.50
C TYR A 205 4.45 10.04 -10.90
N LYS A 206 5.77 10.19 -11.07
CA LYS A 206 6.52 9.72 -12.25
C LYS A 206 7.36 8.51 -11.88
N LYS A 207 7.55 7.61 -12.83
CA LYS A 207 8.52 6.52 -12.68
C LYS A 207 9.94 7.11 -12.50
N LYS A 208 10.67 6.63 -11.50
CA LYS A 208 12.06 7.03 -11.23
C LYS A 208 13.04 6.36 -12.18
#